data_AF-A0A150NRR8-F1
#
_entry.id   AF-A0A150NRR8-F1
#
_cell.length_a   1.000
_cell.length_b   1.000
_cell.length_c   1.000
_cell.angle_alpha   90.00
_cell.angle_beta   90.00
_cell.angle_gamma   90.00
#
_symmetry.space_group_name_H-M   'P 1'
#
loop_
_entity.id
_entity.type
_entity.pdbx_description
1 polymer ?
#
loop_
_entity_poly.entity_id
_entity_poly.type
_entity_poly.pdbx_seq_one_letter_code
_entity_poly.pdbx_strand_id
1 'polypeptide(L)' 'MAKGEGKVVAQNKKARHDYTIVDTLEAGMVLTGTEIKSVRAARINLKDGFAQVKMEKFG' A
#
# COMPACT_ATOMS: atom_id res chain seq x y z
N MET A 1 1.83 24.66 7.78
CA MET A 1 1.21 23.36 8.12
C MET A 1 2.35 22.38 8.33
N ALA A 2 2.43 21.74 9.50
CA ALA A 2 3.54 20.86 9.85
C ALA A 2 3.61 19.65 8.90
N LYS A 3 4.81 19.43 8.36
CA LYS A 3 5.21 18.31 7.51
C LYS A 3 5.48 17.11 8.43
N GLY A 4 4.50 16.22 8.63
CA GLY A 4 4.68 15.15 9.62
C GLY A 4 3.76 13.95 9.53
N GLU A 5 2.49 14.10 9.13
CA GLU A 5 1.57 12.95 9.09
C GLU A 5 0.95 12.85 7.69
N GLY A 6 1.40 11.84 6.93
CA GLY A 6 0.92 11.59 5.58
C GLY A 6 -0.57 11.27 5.61
N LYS A 7 -1.38 12.07 4.88
CA LYS A 7 -2.78 11.74 4.64
C LYS A 7 -2.86 10.35 4.02
N VAL A 8 -3.67 9.46 4.61
CA VAL A 8 -3.94 8.13 4.04
C VAL A 8 -4.46 8.30 2.62
N VAL A 9 -3.67 7.85 1.64
CA VAL A 9 -3.98 7.99 0.20
C VAL A 9 -4.92 6.90 -0.31
N ALA A 10 -4.84 5.70 0.28
CA ALA A 10 -5.71 4.57 -0.06
C ALA A 10 -5.76 3.57 1.10
N GLN A 11 -6.88 2.86 1.22
CA GLN A 11 -7.09 1.81 2.21
C GLN A 11 -8.03 0.76 1.62
N ASN A 12 -7.63 -0.51 1.66
CA ASN A 12 -8.54 -1.60 1.29
C ASN A 12 -9.51 -1.88 2.45
N LYS A 13 -10.67 -1.20 2.44
CA LYS A 13 -11.71 -1.41 3.46
C LYS A 13 -12.30 -2.81 3.41
N LYS A 14 -12.42 -3.41 2.21
CA LYS A 14 -12.96 -4.76 2.02
C LYS A 14 -12.12 -5.81 2.74
N ALA A 15 -10.79 -5.70 2.71
CA ALA A 15 -9.91 -6.61 3.44
C ALA A 15 -10.19 -6.63 4.96
N ARG A 16 -10.56 -5.49 5.56
CA ARG A 16 -10.93 -5.39 6.97
C ARG A 16 -12.33 -5.92 7.29
N HIS A 17 -13.20 -6.03 6.29
CA HIS A 17 -14.54 -6.62 6.46
C HIS A 17 -14.52 -8.14 6.24
N ASP A 18 -13.75 -8.59 5.25
CA ASP A 18 -13.73 -9.99 4.81
C ASP A 18 -12.76 -10.86 5.63
N TYR A 19 -11.74 -10.27 6.25
CA TYR A 19 -10.69 -11.00 6.97
C TYR A 19 -10.44 -10.41 8.36
N THR A 20 -9.99 -11.26 9.28
CA THR A 20 -9.40 -10.82 10.54
C THR A 20 -7.91 -10.58 10.32
N ILE A 21 -7.45 -9.35 10.55
CA ILE A 21 -6.03 -8.99 10.46
C ILE A 21 -5.35 -9.43 11.76
N VAL A 22 -4.42 -10.38 11.65
CA VAL A 22 -3.67 -10.91 12.80
C VAL A 22 -2.39 -10.11 13.06
N ASP A 23 -1.76 -9.59 12.01
CA ASP A 23 -0.54 -8.80 12.10
C ASP A 23 -0.45 -7.80 10.92
N THR A 24 0.33 -6.73 11.09
CA THR A 24 0.56 -5.69 10.09
C THR A 24 2.04 -5.41 9.92
N LEU A 25 2.51 -5.41 8.67
CA LEU A 25 3.89 -5.12 8.32
C LEU A 25 3.99 -3.78 7.61
N GLU A 26 5.03 -3.00 7.91
CA GLU A 26 5.40 -1.82 7.13
C GLU A 26 6.29 -2.22 5.96
N ALA A 27 5.97 -1.71 4.76
CA ALA A 27 6.74 -1.97 3.55
C ALA A 27 6.84 -0.70 2.69
N GLY A 28 7.94 -0.58 1.96
CA GLY A 28 8.13 0.44 0.94
C GLY A 28 7.84 -0.13 -0.46
N MET A 29 7.22 0.68 -1.32
CA MET A 29 7.02 0.36 -2.73
C MET A 29 7.68 1.43 -3.59
N VAL A 30 8.54 1.01 -4.51
CA VAL A 30 9.14 1.92 -5.49
C VAL A 30 8.11 2.17 -6.58
N LEU A 31 7.81 3.45 -6.82
CA LEU A 31 6.86 3.89 -7.83
C LEU A 31 7.56 4.66 -8.94
N THR A 32 7.00 4.57 -10.12
CA THR A 32 7.40 5.32 -11.31
C THR A 32 6.55 6.58 -11.47
N GLY A 33 6.99 7.50 -12.34
CA GLY A 33 6.43 8.87 -12.41
C GLY A 33 4.91 8.93 -12.68
N THR A 34 4.36 8.02 -13.48
CA THR A 34 2.91 7.93 -13.75
C THR A 34 2.13 7.41 -12.54
N GLU A 35 2.66 6.44 -11.82
CA GLU A 35 2.04 5.91 -10.60
C GLU A 35 1.96 6.96 -9.51
N ILE A 36 3.03 7.76 -9.35
CA ILE A 36 3.03 8.89 -8.41
C ILE A 36 1.95 9.92 -8.80
N LYS A 37 1.75 10.20 -10.10
CA LYS A 37 0.68 11.09 -10.57
C LYS A 37 -0.69 10.54 -10.20
N SER A 38 -0.94 9.24 -10.39
CA SER A 38 -2.20 8.59 -10.02
C SER A 38 -2.47 8.62 -8.51
N VAL A 39 -1.44 8.37 -7.69
CA VAL A 39 -1.53 8.43 -6.22
C VAL A 39 -1.91 9.83 -5.75
N ARG A 40 -1.25 10.87 -6.28
CA ARG A 40 -1.57 12.28 -5.94
C ARG A 40 -2.97 12.69 -6.38
N ALA A 41 -3.50 12.08 -7.44
CA ALA A 41 -4.87 12.28 -7.91
C ALA A 41 -5.91 11.43 -7.17
N ALA A 42 -5.52 10.70 -6.11
CA ALA A 42 -6.37 9.75 -5.39
C ALA A 42 -7.00 8.65 -6.28
N ARG A 43 -6.35 8.32 -7.39
CA ARG A 43 -6.78 7.28 -8.34
C ARG A 43 -6.02 5.98 -8.07
N ILE A 44 -6.35 5.33 -6.95
CA ILE A 44 -5.70 4.09 -6.50
C ILE A 44 -6.78 3.02 -6.29
N ASN A 45 -6.53 1.82 -6.78
CA ASN A 45 -7.35 0.64 -6.48
C ASN A 45 -6.49 -0.42 -5.80
N LEU A 46 -6.93 -0.87 -4.63
CA LEU A 46 -6.29 -1.94 -3.86
C LEU A 46 -7.16 -3.21 -3.79
N LYS A 47 -8.30 -3.23 -4.49
CA LYS A 47 -9.15 -4.42 -4.59
C LYS A 47 -8.42 -5.48 -5.43
N ASP A 48 -8.62 -6.74 -5.08
CA ASP A 48 -8.11 -7.93 -5.78
C ASP A 48 -6.57 -8.03 -5.88
N GLY A 49 -5.83 -7.11 -5.26
CA GLY A 49 -4.38 -7.17 -5.14
C GLY A 49 -3.92 -8.06 -3.97
N PHE A 50 -2.74 -8.65 -4.10
CA PHE A 50 -2.07 -9.41 -3.04
C PHE A 50 -0.60 -9.00 -2.94
N ALA A 51 0.00 -9.23 -1.77
CA ALA A 51 1.44 -9.11 -1.55
C ALA A 51 1.99 -10.49 -1.19
N GLN A 52 3.20 -10.79 -1.66
CA GLN A 52 3.90 -12.04 -1.35
C GLN A 52 5.28 -11.70 -0.79
N VAL A 53 5.61 -12.26 0.38
CA VAL A 53 6.96 -12.18 0.92
C VAL A 53 7.82 -13.20 0.17
N LYS A 54 8.85 -12.71 -0.53
CA LYS A 54 9.86 -13.55 -1.18
C LYS A 54 11.15 -13.48 -0.37
N MET A 55 11.63 -14.63 0.07
CA MET A 55 12.96 -14.76 0.66
C MET A 55 13.95 -14.83 -0.51
N GLU A 56 14.59 -13.72 -0.87
CA GLU A 56 15.75 -13.81 -1.76
C GLU A 56 16.90 -14.46 -0.96
N LYS A 57 17.29 -15.66 -1.38
CA LYS A 57 18.53 -16.27 -0.90
C LYS A 57 19.67 -15.49 -1.55
N PHE A 58 20.42 -14.75 -0.75
CA PHE A 58 21.69 -14.19 -1.18
C PHE A 58 22.59 -15.34 -1.65
N GLY A 59 23.05 -15.26 -2.90
CA GLY A 59 24.04 -16.14 -3.49
C GLY A 59 25.46 -15.69 -3.13
#